data_AF-A0AAE0UWM7-F1
#
_entry.id   AF-A0AAE0UWM7-F1
#
_cell.length_a   1.000
_cell.length_b   1.000
_cell.length_c   1.000
_cell.angle_alpha   90.00
_cell.angle_beta   90.00
_cell.angle_gamma   90.00
#
_symmetry.space_group_name_H-M   'P 1'
#
loop_
_entity.id
_entity.type
_entity.pdbx_description
1 polymer ?
#
loop_
_entity_poly.entity_id
_entity_poly.type
_entity_poly.pdbx_seq_one_letter_code
_entity_poly.pdbx_strand_id
1 'polypeptide(L)'
;MPLARSISVTSLSGLEEWDEEFDLEDAVLFEIAWEVANKVGGIYTVIQTKARLTCEEWGENYFLVGPYIESNVRTQVELIEPPNAALRRTIDKMNSSGCKVYFGRWLIEGSPYVILLDVGFTAWSLDRWKSELWENCAIGVPWFDREANDAVLFGFLTAWLLGEYAAQCEDPPHILAHFHEWLAGLGLLLCRQRHLPVATIFTTHATLLGRYLCAGNVDFYNNLAEFNVDKEAGDRQIYHRYCLERAAARCAHVFTTVSKITAIEAEHLLKRKPDIVTPNGLNVKKFSAMHEFQNLHAQSKARIQEFIRGHFY
;
A
#
# COMPACT_ATOMS: atom_id res chain seq x y z
N MET A 1 30.50 -20.63 6.36
CA MET A 1 30.90 -19.38 5.66
C MET A 1 29.64 -18.58 5.42
N PRO A 2 29.49 -17.38 5.98
CA PRO A 2 28.35 -16.54 5.65
C PRO A 2 28.50 -16.09 4.20
N LEU A 3 27.46 -16.30 3.40
CA LEU A 3 27.40 -15.75 2.05
C LEU A 3 27.41 -14.22 2.18
N ALA A 4 28.43 -13.57 1.61
CA ALA A 4 28.49 -12.13 1.52
C ALA A 4 27.21 -11.63 0.82
N ARG A 5 26.45 -10.80 1.54
CA ARG A 5 25.22 -10.15 1.06
C ARG A 5 25.60 -9.21 -0.10
N SER A 6 25.44 -9.64 -1.34
CA SER A 6 25.39 -8.68 -2.46
C SER A 6 23.95 -8.23 -2.63
N ILE A 7 23.61 -7.09 -2.03
CA ILE A 7 22.46 -6.32 -2.49
C ILE A 7 22.75 -6.00 -3.96
N SER A 8 21.88 -6.44 -4.87
CA SER A 8 21.97 -6.07 -6.28
C SER A 8 21.53 -4.61 -6.42
N VAL A 9 22.40 -3.67 -6.01
CA VAL A 9 22.21 -2.20 -6.06
C VAL A 9 22.08 -1.67 -7.51
N THR A 10 22.28 -2.52 -8.52
CA THR A 10 22.37 -2.14 -9.94
C THR A 10 21.11 -1.54 -10.56
N SER A 11 19.98 -1.44 -9.84
CA SER A 11 18.76 -0.77 -10.32
C SER A 11 18.49 0.61 -9.69
N LEU A 12 19.30 1.07 -8.73
CA LEU A 12 19.11 2.34 -8.02
C LEU A 12 20.03 3.43 -8.59
N SER A 13 19.95 3.71 -9.89
CA SER A 13 20.68 4.85 -10.48
C SER A 13 20.10 6.17 -9.95
N GLY A 14 20.71 6.75 -8.90
CA GLY A 14 20.33 8.08 -8.40
C GLY A 14 20.38 8.30 -6.90
N LEU A 15 20.62 7.27 -6.09
CA LEU A 15 20.89 7.43 -4.66
C LEU A 15 22.40 7.46 -4.46
N GLU A 16 22.92 8.45 -3.73
CA GLU A 16 24.31 8.47 -3.27
C GLU A 16 24.61 7.17 -2.51
N GLU A 17 25.80 6.60 -2.70
CA GLU A 17 26.23 5.40 -1.96
C GLU A 17 26.14 5.72 -0.46
N TRP A 18 25.26 5.02 0.26
CA TRP A 18 25.21 5.09 1.72
C TRP A 18 26.40 4.31 2.26
N ASP A 19 27.45 5.03 2.67
CA ASP A 19 28.67 4.47 3.27
C ASP A 19 28.47 4.03 4.74
N GLU A 20 27.31 4.31 5.35
CA GLU A 20 26.97 3.89 6.71
C GLU A 20 26.15 2.58 6.70
N GLU A 21 26.61 1.59 7.46
CA GLU A 21 25.92 0.31 7.65
C GLU A 21 24.66 0.56 8.49
N PHE A 22 23.50 0.71 7.85
CA PHE A 22 22.22 0.86 8.53
C PHE A 22 21.82 -0.48 9.16
N ASP A 23 21.76 -0.52 10.49
CA ASP A 23 21.32 -1.72 11.20
C ASP A 23 19.81 -1.90 11.08
N LEU A 24 19.40 -2.89 10.27
CA LEU A 24 18.01 -3.26 10.09
C LEU A 24 17.38 -3.83 11.37
N GLU A 25 18.18 -4.25 12.36
CA GLU A 25 17.67 -4.74 13.65
C GLU A 25 16.99 -3.62 14.45
N ASP A 26 17.42 -2.36 14.28
CA ASP A 26 16.87 -1.18 14.95
C ASP A 26 15.71 -0.50 14.17
N ALA A 27 15.33 -1.09 13.04
CA ALA A 27 14.31 -0.54 12.15
C ALA A 27 13.09 -1.45 12.06
N VAL A 28 11.91 -0.83 11.94
CA VAL A 28 10.63 -1.54 11.81
C VAL A 28 9.90 -1.04 10.58
N LEU A 29 9.47 -1.96 9.72
CA LEU A 29 8.74 -1.66 8.50
C LEU A 29 7.25 -2.01 8.67
N PHE A 30 6.40 -0.99 8.58
CA PHE A 30 4.97 -1.13 8.41
C PHE A 30 4.60 -0.90 6.95
N GLU A 31 4.12 -1.93 6.24
CA GLU A 31 3.61 -1.81 4.88
C GLU A 31 2.08 -1.83 4.90
N ILE A 32 1.47 -0.71 4.57
CA ILE A 32 0.06 -0.42 4.77
C ILE A 32 -0.66 -0.35 3.43
N ALA A 33 -1.69 -1.17 3.27
CA ALA A 33 -2.58 -1.10 2.11
C ALA A 33 -3.98 -1.60 2.45
N TRP A 34 -4.97 -1.07 1.73
CA TRP A 34 -6.36 -1.55 1.83
C TRP A 34 -6.53 -3.03 1.42
N GLU A 35 -5.62 -3.54 0.60
CA GLU A 35 -5.67 -4.89 0.04
C GLU A 35 -4.90 -5.95 0.86
N VAL A 36 -4.28 -5.57 1.99
CA VAL A 36 -3.65 -6.54 2.90
C VAL A 36 -4.72 -7.49 3.46
N ALA A 37 -4.54 -8.79 3.23
CA ALA A 37 -5.52 -9.84 3.54
C ALA A 37 -6.94 -9.58 2.98
N ASN A 38 -7.08 -8.72 1.96
CA ASN A 38 -8.34 -8.30 1.39
C ASN A 38 -8.23 -8.16 -0.13
N LYS A 39 -8.60 -9.21 -0.88
CA LYS A 39 -8.42 -9.23 -2.33
C LYS A 39 -9.49 -8.38 -3.04
N VAL A 40 -9.10 -7.15 -3.41
CA VAL A 40 -9.95 -6.23 -4.19
C VAL A 40 -9.43 -6.08 -5.62
N GLY A 41 -8.11 -6.00 -5.80
CA GLY A 41 -7.48 -5.70 -7.08
C GLY A 41 -6.08 -6.30 -7.22
N GLY A 42 -5.23 -5.60 -7.97
CA GLY A 42 -3.88 -6.05 -8.29
C GLY A 42 -2.87 -5.86 -7.15
N ILE A 43 -3.13 -4.93 -6.23
CA ILE A 43 -2.20 -4.61 -5.13
C ILE A 43 -2.11 -5.77 -4.16
N TYR A 44 -3.21 -6.49 -3.93
CA TYR A 44 -3.20 -7.78 -3.21
C TYR A 44 -2.12 -8.71 -3.78
N THR A 45 -2.06 -8.88 -5.10
CA THR A 45 -1.09 -9.76 -5.74
C THR A 45 0.34 -9.22 -5.61
N VAL A 46 0.54 -7.90 -5.74
CA VAL A 46 1.87 -7.28 -5.58
C VAL A 46 2.41 -7.52 -4.17
N ILE A 47 1.61 -7.23 -3.14
CA ILE A 47 2.03 -7.42 -1.75
C ILE A 47 2.23 -8.92 -1.47
N GLN A 48 1.30 -9.76 -1.91
CA GLN A 48 1.37 -11.21 -1.70
C GLN A 48 2.64 -11.83 -2.30
N THR A 49 3.02 -11.45 -3.53
CA THR A 49 4.21 -12.03 -4.18
C THR A 49 5.51 -11.48 -3.60
N LYS A 50 5.51 -10.21 -3.16
CA LYS A 50 6.68 -9.55 -2.54
C LYS A 50 6.93 -9.98 -1.10
N ALA A 51 5.88 -10.39 -0.38
CA ALA A 51 5.93 -10.70 1.06
C ALA A 51 7.09 -11.65 1.43
N ARG A 52 7.29 -12.75 0.69
CA ARG A 52 8.39 -13.69 0.95
C ARG A 52 9.76 -13.02 1.00
N LEU A 53 10.08 -12.23 -0.04
CA LEU A 53 11.38 -11.56 -0.14
C LEU A 53 11.54 -10.51 0.95
N THR A 54 10.45 -9.81 1.30
CA THR A 54 10.47 -8.79 2.35
C THR A 54 10.67 -9.44 3.73
N CYS A 55 10.02 -10.57 4.01
CA CYS A 55 10.26 -11.35 5.23
C CYS A 55 11.68 -11.92 5.30
N GLU A 56 12.26 -12.35 4.17
CA GLU A 56 13.65 -12.84 4.12
C GLU A 56 14.66 -11.74 4.48
N GLU A 57 14.32 -10.47 4.22
CA GLU A 57 15.16 -9.30 4.50
C GLU A 57 14.91 -8.71 5.90
N TRP A 58 13.64 -8.52 6.28
CA TRP A 58 13.23 -7.80 7.50
C TRP A 58 12.84 -8.72 8.67
N GLY A 59 12.64 -10.01 8.43
CA GLY A 59 12.28 -10.98 9.49
C GLY A 59 11.05 -10.57 10.28
N GLU A 60 11.19 -10.49 11.60
CA GLU A 60 10.11 -10.15 12.54
C GLU A 60 9.84 -8.64 12.67
N ASN A 61 10.67 -7.80 12.05
CA ASN A 61 10.50 -6.34 12.03
C ASN A 61 9.58 -5.86 10.89
N TYR A 62 8.95 -6.78 10.15
CA TYR A 62 8.04 -6.48 9.05
C TYR A 62 6.58 -6.77 9.40
N PHE A 63 5.76 -5.73 9.35
CA PHE A 63 4.33 -5.77 9.64
C PHE A 63 3.52 -5.26 8.46
N LEU A 64 2.59 -6.09 8.00
CA LEU A 64 1.58 -5.67 7.04
C LEU A 64 0.35 -5.12 7.77
N VAL A 65 -0.18 -3.98 7.34
CA VAL A 65 -1.35 -3.33 7.96
C VAL A 65 -2.49 -3.22 6.96
N GLY A 66 -3.67 -3.71 7.35
CA GLY A 66 -4.86 -3.74 6.49
C GLY A 66 -6.18 -3.60 7.25
N PRO A 67 -7.31 -3.48 6.54
CA PRO A 67 -8.63 -3.49 7.15
C PRO A 67 -9.02 -4.92 7.58
N TYR A 68 -9.71 -5.03 8.72
CA TYR A 68 -10.28 -6.29 9.18
C TYR A 68 -11.55 -6.61 8.40
N ILE A 69 -11.55 -7.74 7.67
CA ILE A 69 -12.72 -8.28 6.97
C ILE A 69 -12.93 -9.73 7.41
N GLU A 70 -13.92 -9.95 8.28
CA GLU A 70 -14.19 -11.24 8.95
C GLU A 70 -14.11 -12.47 8.02
N SER A 71 -14.76 -12.41 6.85
CA SER A 71 -14.78 -13.52 5.89
C SER A 71 -13.40 -13.89 5.36
N ASN A 72 -12.54 -12.88 5.16
CA ASN A 72 -11.20 -13.07 4.62
C ASN A 72 -10.25 -13.54 5.72
N VAL A 73 -10.35 -12.99 6.93
CA VAL A 73 -9.53 -13.39 8.08
C VAL A 73 -9.70 -14.87 8.38
N ARG A 74 -10.94 -15.37 8.43
CA ARG A 74 -11.22 -16.79 8.69
C ARG A 74 -10.55 -17.77 7.72
N THR A 75 -10.21 -17.33 6.51
CA THR A 75 -9.67 -18.19 5.45
C THR A 75 -8.20 -17.94 5.15
N GLN A 76 -7.69 -16.74 5.46
CA GLN A 76 -6.36 -16.30 5.04
C GLN A 76 -5.46 -15.95 6.21
N VAL A 77 -5.95 -15.81 7.43
CA VAL A 77 -5.15 -15.29 8.56
C VAL A 77 -5.25 -16.22 9.76
N GLU A 78 -4.09 -16.58 10.30
CA GLU A 78 -3.99 -17.25 11.59
C GLU A 78 -3.83 -16.16 12.66
N LEU A 79 -4.85 -15.98 13.50
CA LEU A 79 -4.78 -15.03 14.61
C LEU A 79 -3.88 -15.60 15.71
N ILE A 80 -2.90 -14.80 16.13
CA ILE A 80 -1.93 -15.15 17.16
C ILE A 80 -1.71 -13.94 18.07
N GLU A 81 -1.05 -14.15 19.20
CA GLU A 81 -0.64 -13.05 20.06
C GLU A 81 0.62 -12.35 19.50
N PRO A 82 0.72 -11.02 19.62
CA PRO A 82 1.91 -10.29 19.20
C PRO A 82 3.13 -10.74 20.02
N PRO A 83 4.24 -11.15 19.35
CA PRO A 83 5.46 -11.57 20.03
C PRO A 83 6.19 -10.38 20.67
N ASN A 84 6.13 -9.21 20.03
CA ASN A 84 6.75 -7.98 20.49
C ASN A 84 5.89 -7.33 21.61
N ALA A 85 6.53 -7.02 22.75
CA ALA A 85 5.87 -6.42 23.90
C ALA A 85 5.35 -4.99 23.64
N ALA A 86 6.09 -4.15 22.91
CA ALA A 86 5.65 -2.82 22.51
C ALA A 86 4.41 -2.90 21.60
N LEU A 87 4.39 -3.85 20.66
CA LEU A 87 3.22 -4.08 19.81
C LEU A 87 2.01 -4.56 20.63
N ARG A 88 2.22 -5.45 21.61
CA ARG A 88 1.15 -5.88 22.52
C ARG A 88 0.54 -4.70 23.29
N ARG A 89 1.38 -3.89 23.92
CA ARG A 89 0.93 -2.68 24.64
C ARG A 89 0.18 -1.71 23.71
N THR A 90 0.65 -1.56 22.48
CA THR A 90 0.01 -0.74 21.44
C THR A 90 -1.41 -1.22 21.15
N ILE A 91 -1.57 -2.51 20.86
CA ILE A 91 -2.86 -3.12 20.54
C ILE A 91 -3.81 -3.04 21.75
N ASP A 92 -3.33 -3.34 22.96
CA ASP A 92 -4.11 -3.25 24.19
C ASP A 92 -4.58 -1.81 24.46
N LYS A 93 -3.70 -0.83 24.23
CA LYS A 93 -4.03 0.60 24.40
C LYS A 93 -5.07 1.07 23.38
N MET A 94 -4.94 0.68 22.12
CA MET A 94 -5.93 1.00 21.09
C MET A 94 -7.28 0.35 21.39
N ASN A 95 -7.29 -0.94 21.77
CA ASN A 95 -8.50 -1.68 22.10
C ASN A 95 -9.22 -1.09 23.34
N SER A 96 -8.48 -0.74 24.38
CA SER A 96 -9.03 -0.05 25.57
C SER A 96 -9.54 1.36 25.28
N SER A 97 -9.10 1.98 24.17
CA SER A 97 -9.53 3.31 23.73
C SER A 97 -10.69 3.28 22.73
N GLY A 98 -11.38 2.13 22.59
CA GLY A 98 -12.56 1.99 21.73
C GLY A 98 -12.28 1.65 20.27
N CYS A 99 -11.06 1.18 19.96
CA CYS A 99 -10.75 0.56 18.67
C CYS A 99 -10.88 -0.97 18.76
N LYS A 100 -10.76 -1.64 17.62
CA LYS A 100 -10.60 -3.09 17.57
C LYS A 100 -9.53 -3.47 16.57
N VAL A 101 -8.42 -3.98 17.11
CA VAL A 101 -7.21 -4.32 16.37
C VAL A 101 -6.90 -5.79 16.59
N TYR A 102 -6.59 -6.48 15.50
CA TYR A 102 -6.26 -7.90 15.48
C TYR A 102 -4.83 -8.10 15.00
N PHE A 103 -4.16 -9.11 15.54
CA PHE A 103 -2.83 -9.52 15.11
C PHE A 103 -2.83 -10.97 14.63
N GLY A 104 -2.01 -11.27 13.63
CA GLY A 104 -1.95 -12.60 13.06
C GLY A 104 -0.78 -12.81 12.11
N ARG A 105 -0.77 -13.98 11.47
CA ARG A 105 0.07 -14.29 10.32
C ARG A 105 -0.78 -14.48 9.08
N TRP A 106 -0.39 -13.85 7.97
CA TRP A 106 -1.05 -14.08 6.69
C TRP A 106 -0.59 -15.41 6.11
N LEU A 107 -1.53 -16.30 5.81
CA LEU A 107 -1.32 -17.65 5.26
C LEU A 107 -0.92 -17.62 3.78
N ILE A 108 0.20 -16.96 3.49
CA ILE A 108 0.84 -16.87 2.18
C ILE A 108 2.33 -17.24 2.29
N GLU A 109 3.02 -17.33 1.16
CA GLU A 109 4.46 -17.60 1.13
C GLU A 109 5.22 -16.48 1.89
N GLY A 110 6.04 -16.86 2.88
CA GLY A 110 6.72 -15.94 3.78
C GLY A 110 6.04 -15.73 5.15
N SER A 111 4.76 -16.10 5.30
CA SER A 111 4.00 -16.01 6.56
C SER A 111 4.21 -14.68 7.32
N PRO A 112 4.03 -13.51 6.67
CA PRO A 112 4.29 -12.22 7.29
C PRO A 112 3.32 -11.94 8.45
N TYR A 113 3.77 -11.14 9.42
CA TYR A 113 2.89 -10.60 10.44
C TYR A 113 1.91 -9.60 9.85
N VAL A 114 0.66 -9.67 10.29
CA VAL A 114 -0.41 -8.76 9.88
C VAL A 114 -1.09 -8.13 11.09
N ILE A 115 -1.36 -6.83 10.98
CA ILE A 115 -2.18 -6.03 11.90
C ILE A 115 -3.43 -5.62 11.13
N LEU A 116 -4.60 -6.02 11.63
CA LEU A 116 -5.88 -5.77 10.98
C LEU A 116 -6.74 -4.83 11.82
N LEU A 117 -7.14 -3.71 11.21
CA LEU A 117 -7.88 -2.63 11.84
C LEU A 117 -9.37 -2.75 11.50
N ASP A 118 -10.24 -2.88 12.50
CA ASP A 118 -11.68 -2.91 12.29
C ASP A 118 -12.24 -1.49 12.12
N VAL A 119 -12.30 -1.09 10.84
CA VAL A 119 -12.85 0.18 10.38
C VAL A 119 -14.34 0.29 10.75
N GLY A 120 -15.10 -0.81 10.68
CA GLY A 120 -16.52 -0.81 10.99
C GLY A 120 -16.79 -0.57 12.47
N PHE A 121 -16.00 -1.18 13.35
CA PHE A 121 -16.11 -1.01 14.80
C PHE A 121 -15.86 0.44 15.26
N THR A 122 -15.06 1.18 14.49
CA THR A 122 -14.65 2.56 14.81
C THR A 122 -15.48 3.61 14.08
N ALA A 123 -16.54 3.23 13.37
CA ALA A 123 -17.39 4.15 12.62
C ALA A 123 -18.01 5.28 13.47
N TRP A 124 -18.12 5.08 14.79
CA TRP A 124 -18.62 6.09 15.74
C TRP A 124 -17.74 7.36 15.80
N SER A 125 -16.46 7.29 15.41
CA SER A 125 -15.55 8.45 15.40
C SER A 125 -15.53 9.21 14.07
N LEU A 126 -16.24 8.74 13.04
CA LEU A 126 -16.14 9.24 11.66
C LEU A 126 -16.39 10.75 11.57
N ASP A 127 -17.47 11.25 12.17
CA ASP A 127 -17.82 12.68 12.08
C ASP A 127 -16.78 13.58 12.73
N ARG A 128 -16.22 13.14 13.87
CA ARG A 128 -15.13 13.83 14.56
C ARG A 128 -13.89 13.88 13.68
N TRP A 129 -13.49 12.75 13.10
CA TRP A 129 -12.29 12.66 12.27
C TRP A 129 -12.44 13.37 10.92
N LYS A 130 -13.64 13.44 10.34
CA LYS A 130 -13.93 14.31 9.20
C LYS A 130 -13.79 15.79 9.54
N SER A 131 -14.26 16.19 10.72
CA SER A 131 -14.13 17.57 11.19
C SER A 131 -12.64 17.93 11.36
N GLU A 132 -11.87 17.06 12.02
CA GLU A 132 -10.43 17.24 12.18
C GLU A 132 -9.68 17.26 10.84
N LEU A 133 -10.06 16.42 9.88
CA LEU A 133 -9.49 16.41 8.54
C LEU A 133 -9.73 17.72 7.79
N TRP A 134 -10.94 18.28 7.91
CA TRP A 134 -11.27 19.57 7.31
C TRP A 134 -10.48 20.71 7.98
N GLU A 135 -10.44 20.76 9.30
CA GLU A 135 -9.76 21.81 10.07
C GLU A 135 -8.25 21.85 9.79
N ASN A 136 -7.62 20.67 9.72
CA ASN A 136 -6.16 20.59 9.60
C ASN A 136 -5.67 20.54 8.15
N CYS A 137 -6.45 19.97 7.22
CA CYS A 137 -6.00 19.70 5.85
C CYS A 137 -6.91 20.32 4.78
N ALA A 138 -8.04 20.92 5.13
CA ALA A 138 -9.04 21.46 4.21
C ALA A 138 -9.57 20.43 3.18
N ILE A 139 -9.65 19.15 3.57
CA ILE A 139 -10.19 18.07 2.73
C ILE A 139 -11.56 17.66 3.28
N GLY A 140 -12.62 17.96 2.54
CA GLY A 140 -13.99 17.54 2.87
C GLY A 140 -14.33 16.19 2.26
N VAL A 141 -14.96 15.30 3.02
CA VAL A 141 -15.40 13.98 2.54
C VAL A 141 -16.93 13.86 2.61
N PRO A 142 -17.63 13.65 1.49
CA PRO A 142 -19.09 13.57 1.47
C PRO A 142 -19.60 12.36 2.27
N TRP A 143 -20.82 12.46 2.82
CA TRP A 143 -21.40 11.41 3.67
C TRP A 143 -21.75 10.14 2.90
N PHE A 144 -22.16 10.26 1.64
CA PHE A 144 -22.61 9.14 0.81
C PHE A 144 -21.45 8.29 0.25
N ASP A 145 -20.22 8.81 0.23
CA ASP A 145 -19.07 8.07 -0.29
C ASP A 145 -18.49 7.15 0.78
N ARG A 146 -19.01 5.93 0.84
CA ARG A 146 -18.58 4.91 1.79
C ARG A 146 -17.09 4.60 1.69
N GLU A 147 -16.54 4.51 0.49
CA GLU A 147 -15.13 4.17 0.28
C GLU A 147 -14.21 5.27 0.83
N ALA A 148 -14.56 6.54 0.59
CA ALA A 148 -13.83 7.66 1.18
C ALA A 148 -14.01 7.74 2.70
N ASN A 149 -15.19 7.40 3.23
CA ASN A 149 -15.41 7.32 4.68
C ASN A 149 -14.54 6.23 5.34
N ASP A 150 -14.49 5.06 4.72
CA ASP A 150 -13.69 3.94 5.19
C ASP A 150 -12.18 4.28 5.13
N ALA A 151 -11.73 4.99 4.08
CA ALA A 151 -10.37 5.52 3.97
C ALA A 151 -10.05 6.55 5.06
N VAL A 152 -11.03 7.38 5.47
CA VAL A 152 -10.86 8.31 6.59
C VAL A 152 -10.58 7.54 7.88
N LEU A 153 -11.47 6.63 8.24
CA LEU A 153 -11.33 5.81 9.44
C LEU A 153 -10.00 5.02 9.43
N PHE A 154 -9.68 4.37 8.33
CA PHE A 154 -8.45 3.58 8.19
C PHE A 154 -7.18 4.43 8.28
N GLY A 155 -7.17 5.63 7.69
CA GLY A 155 -6.06 6.56 7.81
C GLY A 155 -5.81 7.02 9.25
N PHE A 156 -6.87 7.40 9.97
CA PHE A 156 -6.78 7.78 11.38
C PHE A 156 -6.31 6.64 12.27
N LEU A 157 -6.83 5.43 12.07
CA LEU A 157 -6.40 4.25 12.83
C LEU A 157 -4.95 3.88 12.54
N THR A 158 -4.50 3.99 11.29
CA THR A 158 -3.10 3.70 10.93
C THR A 158 -2.16 4.73 11.54
N ALA A 159 -2.49 6.02 11.48
CA ALA A 159 -1.69 7.06 12.12
C ALA A 159 -1.66 6.91 13.65
N TRP A 160 -2.77 6.49 14.25
CA TRP A 160 -2.82 6.15 15.68
C TRP A 160 -1.92 4.95 15.99
N LEU A 161 -2.05 3.84 15.24
CA LEU A 161 -1.23 2.65 15.40
C LEU A 161 0.27 2.99 15.39
N LEU A 162 0.72 3.77 14.40
CA LEU A 162 2.12 4.15 14.26
C LEU A 162 2.60 5.07 15.41
N GLY A 163 1.79 6.06 15.79
CA GLY A 163 2.13 6.96 16.89
C GLY A 163 2.13 6.27 18.26
N GLU A 164 1.19 5.37 18.48
CA GLU A 164 1.12 4.57 19.71
C GLU A 164 2.26 3.57 19.77
N TYR A 165 2.59 2.89 18.66
CA TYR A 165 3.76 2.01 18.60
C TYR A 165 5.04 2.76 18.97
N ALA A 166 5.27 3.93 18.38
CA ALA A 166 6.41 4.78 18.71
C ALA A 166 6.46 5.16 20.21
N ALA A 167 5.31 5.42 20.82
CA ALA A 167 5.22 5.78 22.24
C ALA A 167 5.40 4.59 23.19
N GLN A 168 5.15 3.35 22.72
CA GLN A 168 5.27 2.13 23.51
C GLN A 168 6.66 1.50 23.44
N CYS A 169 7.53 1.94 22.54
CA CYS A 169 8.92 1.51 22.46
C CYS A 169 9.76 2.16 23.57
N GLU A 170 10.61 1.37 24.23
CA GLU A 170 11.50 1.86 25.29
C GLU A 170 12.65 2.70 24.71
N ASP A 171 13.28 2.18 23.66
CA ASP A 171 14.21 2.90 22.79
C ASP A 171 13.50 3.24 21.47
N PRO A 172 13.57 4.48 20.96
CA PRO A 172 12.85 4.87 19.75
C PRO A 172 13.40 4.13 18.51
N PRO A 173 12.65 3.21 17.89
CA PRO A 173 13.13 2.52 16.70
C PRO A 173 13.03 3.43 15.48
N HIS A 174 13.76 3.09 14.42
CA HIS A 174 13.56 3.70 13.11
C HIS A 174 12.29 3.13 12.45
N ILE A 175 11.17 3.85 12.57
CA ILE A 175 9.89 3.42 12.00
C ILE A 175 9.78 3.86 10.54
N LEU A 176 9.65 2.88 9.64
CA LEU A 176 9.37 3.06 8.22
C LEU A 176 7.90 2.69 7.96
N ALA A 177 7.11 3.62 7.43
CA ALA A 177 5.72 3.37 7.07
C ALA A 177 5.51 3.55 5.55
N HIS A 178 5.25 2.46 4.86
CA HIS A 178 5.07 2.41 3.42
C HIS A 178 3.58 2.24 3.07
N PHE A 179 2.98 3.29 2.50
CA PHE A 179 1.57 3.33 2.16
C PHE A 179 1.35 3.09 0.67
N HIS A 180 0.42 2.19 0.34
CA HIS A 180 0.00 1.92 -1.03
C HIS A 180 -1.39 2.48 -1.32
N GLU A 181 -1.46 3.29 -2.38
CA GLU A 181 -2.67 3.94 -2.89
C GLU A 181 -3.36 4.93 -1.94
N TRP A 182 -4.22 5.76 -2.53
CA TRP A 182 -4.93 6.83 -1.84
C TRP A 182 -5.81 6.36 -0.68
N LEU A 183 -6.33 5.12 -0.73
CA LEU A 183 -7.14 4.53 0.35
C LEU A 183 -6.36 4.42 1.67
N ALA A 184 -5.05 4.17 1.62
CA ALA A 184 -4.18 4.16 2.79
C ALA A 184 -3.50 5.53 3.02
N GLY A 185 -3.48 6.39 2.00
CA GLY A 185 -2.70 7.63 1.97
C GLY A 185 -3.05 8.65 3.06
N LEU A 186 -4.25 8.63 3.63
CA LEU A 186 -4.58 9.54 4.72
C LEU A 186 -3.74 9.29 5.98
N GLY A 187 -3.39 8.03 6.28
CA GLY A 187 -2.56 7.72 7.44
C GLY A 187 -1.19 8.40 7.35
N LEU A 188 -0.62 8.44 6.14
CA LEU A 188 0.62 9.16 5.86
C LEU A 188 0.47 10.66 6.08
N LEU A 189 -0.59 11.28 5.55
CA LEU A 189 -0.86 12.70 5.71
C LEU A 189 -0.92 13.08 7.20
N LEU A 190 -1.63 12.28 8.00
CA LEU A 190 -1.74 12.49 9.44
C LEU A 190 -0.42 12.28 10.18
N CYS A 191 0.40 11.30 9.80
CA CYS A 191 1.74 11.13 10.38
C CYS A 191 2.59 12.39 10.20
N ARG A 192 2.52 13.00 9.02
CA ARG A 192 3.25 14.24 8.70
C ARG A 192 2.67 15.45 9.43
N GLN A 193 1.35 15.59 9.45
CA GLN A 193 0.66 16.70 10.10
C GLN A 193 0.85 16.69 11.62
N ARG A 194 0.92 15.51 12.24
CA ARG A 194 1.15 15.34 13.69
C ARG A 194 2.62 15.26 14.08
N HIS A 195 3.54 15.38 13.11
CA HIS A 195 4.98 15.26 13.34
C HIS A 195 5.39 13.98 14.06
N LEU A 196 4.77 12.85 13.70
CA LEU A 196 5.17 11.55 14.26
C LEU A 196 6.59 11.19 13.82
N PRO A 197 7.40 10.54 14.68
CA PRO A 197 8.77 10.13 14.35
C PRO A 197 8.77 8.89 13.44
N VAL A 198 8.21 9.04 12.23
CA VAL A 198 8.01 7.97 11.25
C VAL A 198 8.43 8.48 9.88
N ALA A 199 9.33 7.74 9.22
CA ALA A 199 9.65 7.97 7.83
C ALA A 199 8.57 7.35 6.94
N THR A 200 8.13 8.09 5.92
CA THR A 200 6.93 7.73 5.15
C THR A 200 7.21 7.58 3.66
N ILE A 201 6.76 6.46 3.10
CA ILE A 201 6.84 6.16 1.68
C ILE A 201 5.42 6.08 1.13
N PHE A 202 5.16 6.69 -0.02
CA PHE A 202 3.89 6.56 -0.73
C PHE A 202 4.12 5.95 -2.11
N THR A 203 3.42 4.87 -2.41
CA THR A 203 3.41 4.29 -3.76
C THR A 203 2.01 4.36 -4.35
N THR A 204 1.89 5.02 -5.49
CA THR A 204 0.69 4.91 -6.34
C THR A 204 0.95 3.91 -7.46
N HIS A 205 0.02 2.99 -7.63
CA HIS A 205 -0.01 1.98 -8.69
C HIS A 205 -0.70 2.52 -9.94
N ALA A 206 -1.64 3.45 -9.78
CA ALA A 206 -2.24 4.22 -10.86
C ALA A 206 -2.78 5.55 -10.32
N THR A 207 -2.73 6.60 -11.13
CA THR A 207 -3.34 7.88 -10.74
C THR A 207 -4.86 7.81 -10.86
N LEU A 208 -5.57 8.33 -9.85
CA LEU A 208 -7.04 8.30 -9.83
C LEU A 208 -7.60 9.03 -11.06
N LEU A 209 -7.16 10.27 -11.31
CA LEU A 209 -7.56 11.03 -12.49
C LEU A 209 -7.19 10.35 -13.82
N GLY A 210 -6.01 9.73 -13.91
CA GLY A 210 -5.57 9.04 -15.13
C GLY A 210 -6.53 7.94 -15.55
N ARG A 211 -7.04 7.14 -14.60
CA ARG A 211 -8.03 6.10 -14.89
C ARG A 211 -9.33 6.65 -15.47
N TYR A 212 -9.82 7.77 -14.95
CA TYR A 212 -11.05 8.40 -15.43
C TYR A 212 -10.88 9.13 -16.77
N LEU A 213 -9.73 9.77 -16.99
CA LEU A 213 -9.43 10.48 -18.23
C LEU A 213 -9.24 9.51 -19.40
N CYS A 214 -8.51 8.41 -19.19
CA CYS A 214 -8.36 7.36 -20.21
C CYS A 214 -9.68 6.71 -20.63
N ALA A 215 -10.67 6.65 -19.72
CA ALA A 215 -12.01 6.16 -20.06
C ALA A 215 -12.84 7.16 -20.90
N GLY A 216 -12.46 8.44 -20.91
CA GLY A 216 -13.24 9.56 -21.47
C GLY A 216 -13.08 9.83 -22.97
N ASN A 217 -12.46 8.95 -23.74
CA ASN A 217 -12.16 9.15 -25.18
C ASN A 217 -11.43 10.47 -25.49
N VAL A 218 -10.58 10.93 -24.56
CA VAL A 218 -9.70 12.10 -24.73
C VAL A 218 -8.30 11.62 -25.07
N ASP A 219 -7.57 12.42 -25.87
CA ASP A 219 -6.15 12.18 -26.10
C ASP A 219 -5.35 12.54 -24.84
N PHE A 220 -5.20 11.54 -23.97
CA PHE A 220 -4.72 11.71 -22.60
C PHE A 220 -3.25 12.10 -22.53
N TYR A 221 -2.36 11.30 -23.13
CA TYR A 221 -0.92 11.48 -22.96
C TYR A 221 -0.37 12.74 -23.65
N ASN A 222 -0.97 13.14 -24.78
CA ASN A 222 -0.52 14.33 -25.50
C ASN A 222 -0.95 15.63 -24.80
N ASN A 223 -2.02 15.60 -23.98
CA ASN A 223 -2.60 16.79 -23.33
C ASN A 223 -2.42 16.80 -21.81
N LEU A 224 -1.55 15.95 -21.25
CA LEU A 224 -1.34 15.82 -19.79
C LEU A 224 -1.08 17.16 -19.08
N ALA A 225 -0.31 18.05 -19.73
CA ALA A 225 0.02 19.36 -19.18
C ALA A 225 -1.13 20.38 -19.21
N GLU A 226 -2.14 20.15 -20.07
CA GLU A 226 -3.24 21.09 -20.31
C GLU A 226 -4.45 20.85 -19.41
N PHE A 227 -4.54 19.68 -18.78
CA PHE A 227 -5.68 19.35 -17.91
C PHE A 227 -5.70 20.22 -16.64
N ASN A 228 -6.86 20.86 -16.42
CA ASN A 228 -7.20 21.43 -15.12
C ASN A 228 -7.68 20.31 -14.19
N VAL A 229 -6.75 19.74 -13.44
CA VAL A 229 -6.96 18.62 -12.50
C VAL A 229 -8.11 18.83 -11.52
N ASP A 230 -8.29 20.05 -11.02
CA ASP A 230 -9.33 20.37 -10.03
C ASP A 230 -10.71 20.35 -10.69
N LYS A 231 -10.82 20.92 -11.90
CA LYS A 231 -12.03 20.84 -12.72
C LYS A 231 -12.35 19.40 -13.13
N GLU A 232 -11.37 18.66 -13.64
CA GLU A 232 -11.58 17.28 -14.10
C GLU A 232 -12.05 16.36 -12.96
N ALA A 233 -11.51 16.55 -11.75
CA ALA A 233 -11.92 15.80 -10.57
C ALA A 233 -13.30 16.23 -10.04
N GLY A 234 -13.60 17.54 -10.09
CA GLY A 234 -14.91 18.09 -9.72
C GLY A 234 -16.04 17.63 -10.63
N ASP A 235 -15.85 17.72 -11.95
CA ASP A 235 -16.84 17.32 -12.96
C ASP A 235 -17.20 15.83 -12.84
N ARG A 236 -16.28 15.01 -12.32
CA ARG A 236 -16.46 13.57 -12.10
C ARG A 236 -16.86 13.19 -10.66
N GLN A 237 -17.09 14.17 -9.80
CA GLN A 237 -17.49 13.96 -8.39
C GLN A 237 -16.49 13.10 -7.58
N ILE A 238 -15.20 13.24 -7.90
CA ILE A 238 -14.09 12.51 -7.24
C ILE A 238 -13.06 13.46 -6.62
N TYR A 239 -13.38 14.76 -6.53
CA TYR A 239 -12.47 15.81 -6.05
C TYR A 239 -11.86 15.49 -4.68
N HIS A 240 -12.67 15.02 -3.72
CA HIS A 240 -12.19 14.64 -2.38
C HIS A 240 -11.21 13.46 -2.41
N ARG A 241 -11.43 12.46 -3.27
CA ARG A 241 -10.53 11.31 -3.44
C ARG A 241 -9.21 11.74 -4.07
N TYR A 242 -9.27 12.59 -5.09
CA TYR A 242 -8.10 13.21 -5.72
C TYR A 242 -7.31 14.06 -4.72
N CYS A 243 -7.98 14.84 -3.85
CA CYS A 243 -7.31 15.60 -2.80
C CYS A 243 -6.54 14.68 -1.82
N LEU A 244 -7.14 13.55 -1.42
CA LEU A 244 -6.46 12.56 -0.55
C LEU A 244 -5.22 11.96 -1.25
N GLU A 245 -5.34 11.55 -2.50
CA GLU A 245 -4.23 11.02 -3.31
C GLU A 245 -3.09 12.03 -3.45
N ARG A 246 -3.42 13.26 -3.87
CA ARG A 246 -2.47 14.35 -4.06
C ARG A 246 -1.80 14.76 -2.75
N ALA A 247 -2.55 14.83 -1.65
CA ALA A 247 -2.00 15.15 -0.34
C ALA A 247 -1.03 14.07 0.13
N ALA A 248 -1.38 12.79 0.00
CA ALA A 248 -0.50 11.68 0.34
C ALA A 248 0.81 11.72 -0.47
N ALA A 249 0.70 11.91 -1.80
CA ALA A 249 1.87 12.04 -2.66
C ALA A 249 2.75 13.22 -2.28
N ARG A 250 2.19 14.41 -2.04
CA ARG A 250 2.97 15.61 -1.69
C ARG A 250 3.60 15.55 -0.30
N CYS A 251 2.93 14.91 0.66
CA CYS A 251 3.40 14.84 2.04
C CYS A 251 4.35 13.67 2.30
N ALA A 252 4.50 12.69 1.41
CA ALA A 252 5.42 11.58 1.62
C ALA A 252 6.87 12.06 1.75
N HIS A 253 7.70 11.39 2.55
CA HIS A 253 9.15 11.63 2.47
C HIS A 253 9.66 11.14 1.11
N VAL A 254 9.31 9.90 0.75
CA VAL A 254 9.61 9.31 -0.55
C VAL A 254 8.32 9.00 -1.29
N PHE A 255 8.21 9.45 -2.54
CA PHE A 255 7.09 9.16 -3.42
C PHE A 255 7.55 8.26 -4.57
N THR A 256 6.84 7.16 -4.80
CA THR A 256 7.16 6.21 -5.86
C THR A 256 5.95 5.86 -6.72
N THR A 257 6.24 5.37 -7.92
CA THR A 257 5.24 4.79 -8.83
C THR A 257 5.71 3.44 -9.34
N VAL A 258 4.79 2.62 -9.84
CA VAL A 258 5.14 1.27 -10.34
C VAL A 258 5.65 1.24 -11.78
N SER A 259 5.61 2.36 -12.50
CA SER A 259 6.08 2.42 -13.87
C SER A 259 6.53 3.82 -14.27
N LYS A 260 7.38 3.91 -15.31
CA LYS A 260 7.82 5.19 -15.87
C LYS A 260 6.66 5.99 -16.46
N ILE A 261 5.67 5.33 -17.06
CA ILE A 261 4.52 6.03 -17.63
C ILE A 261 3.64 6.63 -16.53
N THR A 262 3.39 5.86 -15.46
CA THR A 262 2.70 6.37 -14.26
C THR A 262 3.49 7.48 -13.57
N ALA A 263 4.82 7.48 -13.65
CA ALA A 263 5.62 8.58 -13.14
C ALA A 263 5.37 9.90 -13.89
N ILE A 264 5.27 9.84 -15.21
CA ILE A 264 4.93 11.01 -16.04
C ILE A 264 3.51 11.50 -15.72
N GLU A 265 2.55 10.59 -15.57
CA GLU A 265 1.20 10.94 -15.14
C GLU A 265 1.19 11.63 -13.78
N ALA A 266 1.86 11.06 -12.78
CA ALA A 266 1.90 11.59 -11.41
C ALA A 266 2.54 12.97 -11.34
N GLU A 267 3.59 13.22 -12.13
CA GLU A 267 4.21 14.54 -12.23
C GLU A 267 3.21 15.62 -12.65
N HIS A 268 2.35 15.32 -13.63
CA HIS A 268 1.36 16.26 -14.16
C HIS A 268 0.07 16.29 -13.35
N LEU A 269 -0.43 15.15 -12.86
CA LEU A 269 -1.72 15.04 -12.19
C LEU A 269 -1.61 15.29 -10.68
N LEU A 270 -0.60 14.72 -10.02
CA LEU A 270 -0.37 14.86 -8.58
C LEU A 270 0.57 16.03 -8.24
N LYS A 271 1.15 16.67 -9.26
CA LYS A 271 2.05 17.83 -9.14
C LYS A 271 3.28 17.52 -8.27
N ARG A 272 3.76 16.27 -8.31
CA ARG A 272 5.00 15.80 -7.71
C ARG A 272 5.60 14.72 -8.60
N LYS A 273 6.85 14.90 -9.01
CA LYS A 273 7.61 13.85 -9.70
C LYS A 273 7.99 12.76 -8.70
N PRO A 274 7.79 11.46 -9.01
CA PRO A 274 8.26 10.38 -8.13
C PRO A 274 9.77 10.37 -8.01
N ASP A 275 10.25 10.05 -6.81
CA ASP A 275 11.66 9.92 -6.48
C ASP A 275 12.23 8.63 -7.10
N ILE A 276 11.47 7.53 -7.06
CA ILE A 276 11.88 6.21 -7.55
C ILE A 276 10.71 5.52 -8.27
N VAL A 277 11.02 4.71 -9.29
CA VAL A 277 10.06 3.78 -9.91
C VAL A 277 10.29 2.38 -9.34
N THR A 278 9.28 1.81 -8.71
CA THR A 278 9.29 0.48 -8.06
C THR A 278 8.45 -0.51 -8.88
N PRO A 279 9.01 -1.11 -9.96
CA PRO A 279 8.24 -1.99 -10.85
C PRO A 279 7.75 -3.25 -10.15
N ASN A 280 6.55 -3.70 -10.53
CA ASN A 280 5.94 -4.89 -9.95
C ASN A 280 6.74 -6.16 -10.33
N GLY A 281 7.31 -6.82 -9.31
CA GLY A 281 8.00 -8.09 -9.46
C GLY A 281 7.06 -9.31 -9.41
N LEU A 282 7.56 -10.45 -9.89
CA LEU A 282 6.86 -11.75 -9.84
C LEU A 282 7.82 -12.83 -9.33
N ASN A 283 7.30 -13.81 -8.58
CA ASN A 283 8.08 -14.98 -8.18
C ASN A 283 8.26 -15.95 -9.37
N VAL A 284 9.45 -15.96 -9.97
CA VAL A 284 9.78 -16.73 -11.20
C VAL A 284 9.88 -18.25 -10.94
N LYS A 285 9.77 -18.72 -9.68
CA LYS A 285 9.83 -20.15 -9.33
C LYS A 285 8.71 -21.01 -9.96
N LYS A 286 7.64 -20.42 -10.53
CA LYS A 286 6.51 -21.16 -11.13
C LYS A 286 6.74 -21.73 -12.53
N PHE A 287 7.86 -21.45 -13.22
CA PHE A 287 8.08 -21.87 -14.61
C PHE A 287 9.49 -22.45 -14.89
N SER A 288 10.09 -23.14 -13.92
CA SER A 288 11.51 -23.52 -13.98
C SER A 288 11.88 -24.71 -14.88
N ALA A 289 10.93 -25.33 -15.58
CA ALA A 289 11.24 -26.35 -16.59
C ALA A 289 11.12 -25.75 -18.00
N MET A 290 12.22 -25.15 -18.49
CA MET A 290 12.32 -24.52 -19.83
C MET A 290 11.83 -25.42 -20.98
N HIS A 291 12.05 -26.73 -20.89
CA HIS A 291 11.60 -27.71 -21.89
C HIS A 291 10.14 -28.12 -21.69
N GLU A 292 9.66 -28.17 -20.45
CA GLU A 292 8.26 -28.45 -20.13
C GLU A 292 7.36 -27.31 -20.58
N PHE A 293 7.82 -26.06 -20.53
CA PHE A 293 7.09 -24.91 -21.07
C PHE A 293 6.75 -25.08 -22.56
N GLN A 294 7.69 -25.58 -23.38
CA GLN A 294 7.44 -25.86 -24.80
C GLN A 294 6.39 -26.96 -24.99
N ASN A 295 6.44 -28.01 -24.15
CA ASN A 295 5.45 -29.07 -24.17
C ASN A 295 4.06 -28.56 -23.76
N LEU A 296 3.98 -27.75 -22.70
CA LEU A 296 2.73 -27.11 -22.24
C LEU A 296 2.16 -26.16 -23.29
N HIS A 297 3.02 -25.44 -24.02
CA HIS A 297 2.60 -24.61 -25.15
C HIS A 297 1.94 -25.46 -26.24
N ALA A 298 2.60 -26.54 -26.68
CA ALA A 298 2.06 -27.42 -27.71
C ALA A 298 0.72 -28.05 -27.29
N GLN A 299 0.61 -28.52 -26.04
CA GLN A 299 -0.63 -29.07 -25.49
C GLN A 299 -1.76 -28.04 -25.41
N SER A 300 -1.46 -26.84 -24.91
CA SER A 300 -2.44 -25.73 -24.85
C SER A 300 -2.89 -25.29 -26.23
N LYS A 301 -1.95 -25.20 -27.19
CA LYS A 301 -2.24 -24.87 -28.59
C LYS A 301 -3.17 -25.90 -29.23
N ALA A 302 -2.96 -27.19 -28.99
CA ALA A 302 -3.83 -28.25 -29.52
C ALA A 302 -5.28 -28.12 -29.02
N ARG A 303 -5.48 -27.77 -27.73
CA ARG A 303 -6.81 -27.51 -27.17
C ARG A 303 -7.48 -26.30 -27.83
N ILE A 304 -6.73 -25.22 -28.04
CA ILE A 304 -7.24 -24.03 -28.75
C ILE A 304 -7.63 -24.39 -30.19
N GLN A 305 -6.80 -25.15 -30.89
CA GLN A 305 -7.10 -25.59 -32.25
C GLN A 305 -8.39 -26.41 -32.33
N GLU A 306 -8.63 -27.29 -31.36
CA GLU A 306 -9.86 -28.07 -31.31
C GLU A 306 -11.11 -27.19 -31.13
N PHE A 307 -11.03 -26.21 -30.22
CA PHE A 307 -12.08 -25.20 -30.08
C PHE A 307 -12.31 -24.43 -31.40
N ILE A 308 -11.25 -23.96 -32.05
CA ILE A 308 -11.34 -23.22 -33.31
C ILE A 308 -11.96 -24.07 -34.42
N ARG A 309 -11.61 -25.36 -34.51
CA ARG A 309 -12.22 -26.28 -35.48
C ARG A 309 -13.73 -26.35 -35.31
N GLY A 310 -14.23 -26.45 -34.08
CA GLY A 310 -15.67 -26.47 -33.82
C GLY A 310 -16.35 -25.10 -33.98
N HIS A 311 -15.66 -24.01 -33.65
CA HIS A 311 -16.23 -22.65 -33.72
C HIS A 311 -16.32 -22.11 -35.15
N PHE A 312 -15.41 -22.54 -36.04
CA PHE A 312 -15.34 -22.11 -37.43
C PHE A 312 -15.70 -23.24 -38.43
N TYR A 313 -16.39 -24.29 -37.98
CA TYR A 313 -16.96 -25.34 -38.84
C TYR A 313 -18.25 -24.87 -39.51
#